data_AF-A0A966JTR8-F1
#
_entry.id   AF-A0A966JTR8-F1
#
_cell.length_a   1.000
_cell.length_b   1.000
_cell.length_c   1.000
_cell.angle_alpha   90.00
_cell.angle_beta   90.00
_cell.angle_gamma   90.00
#
_symmetry.space_group_name_H-M   'P 1'
#
loop_
_entity.id
_entity.type
_entity.pdbx_description
1 polymer ?
#
loop_
_entity_poly.entity_id
_entity_poly.type
_entity_poly.pdbx_seq_one_letter_code
_entity_poly.pdbx_strand_id
1 'polypeptide(L)'
;MPAISTNELKNGVTLELDKGLFSIVEFQHVKPGKGGAFVRTKLRNMRTGAVIERTFNAGVRVEQAIIDRRDMQFLYKDGDDFVFMDTDSYEQINVKP
;
A
#
# COMPACT_ATOMS: atom_id res chain seq x y z
N MET A 1 2.25 14.06 0.90
CA MET A 1 2.55 12.64 0.65
C MET A 1 3.11 12.51 -0.77
N PRO A 2 4.05 11.59 -1.05
CA PRO A 2 4.58 11.43 -2.40
C PRO A 2 3.45 11.02 -3.34
N ALA A 3 3.25 11.77 -4.41
CA ALA A 3 2.21 11.50 -5.41
C ALA A 3 2.87 10.90 -6.65
N ILE A 4 2.50 9.68 -7.00
CA ILE A 4 3.02 8.99 -8.18
C ILE A 4 2.07 9.12 -9.36
N SER A 5 2.65 9.23 -10.54
CA SER A 5 1.90 9.26 -11.79
C SER A 5 1.43 7.86 -12.18
N THR A 6 0.41 7.80 -13.05
CA THR A 6 -0.08 6.53 -13.61
C THR A 6 1.00 5.71 -14.32
N ASN A 7 2.08 6.36 -14.78
CA ASN A 7 3.21 5.73 -15.46
C ASN A 7 4.18 5.03 -14.49
N GLU A 8 4.16 5.40 -13.22
CA GLU A 8 5.01 4.85 -12.16
C GLU A 8 4.30 3.71 -11.39
N LEU A 9 3.04 3.42 -11.73
CA LEU A 9 2.29 2.29 -11.18
C LEU A 9 2.95 0.98 -11.60
N LYS A 10 3.36 0.20 -10.60
CA LYS A 10 3.97 -1.12 -10.75
C LYS A 10 3.41 -2.05 -9.68
N ASN A 11 3.50 -3.36 -9.93
CA ASN A 11 3.14 -4.36 -8.93
C ASN A 11 3.96 -4.14 -7.64
N GLY A 12 3.30 -4.27 -6.49
CA GLY A 12 3.89 -4.06 -5.17
C GLY A 12 3.83 -2.62 -4.65
N VAL A 13 3.57 -1.62 -5.50
CA VAL A 13 3.36 -0.25 -5.04
C VAL A 13 2.10 -0.18 -4.17
N THR A 14 2.21 0.49 -3.03
CA THR A 14 1.06 0.75 -2.16
C THR A 14 0.54 2.17 -2.39
N LEU A 15 -0.77 2.26 -2.62
CA LEU A 15 -1.52 3.48 -2.83
C LEU A 15 -2.40 3.75 -1.62
N GLU A 16 -2.53 5.03 -1.28
CA GLU A 16 -3.57 5.50 -0.37
C GLU A 16 -4.79 5.92 -1.20
N LEU A 17 -5.91 5.21 -1.01
CA LEU A 17 -7.14 5.42 -1.75
C LEU A 17 -8.32 5.39 -0.78
N ASP A 18 -9.15 6.44 -0.78
CA ASP A 18 -10.39 6.48 0.01
C ASP A 18 -10.15 6.21 1.52
N LYS A 19 -9.01 6.70 2.05
CA LYS A 19 -8.49 6.43 3.41
C LYS A 19 -8.14 4.97 3.70
N GLY A 20 -8.03 4.14 2.67
CA GLY A 20 -7.56 2.76 2.74
C GLY A 20 -6.18 2.59 2.10
N LEU A 21 -5.45 1.57 2.56
CA LEU A 21 -4.16 1.18 2.00
C LEU A 21 -4.36 0.03 1.03
N PHE A 22 -3.91 0.22 -0.22
CA PHE A 22 -4.09 -0.75 -1.28
C PHE A 22 -2.77 -1.03 -1.99
N SER A 23 -2.37 -2.29 -2.10
CA SER A 23 -1.21 -2.70 -2.88
C SER A 23 -1.62 -3.15 -4.29
N ILE A 24 -0.88 -2.73 -5.30
CA ILE A 24 -1.10 -3.14 -6.69
C ILE A 24 -0.65 -4.58 -6.86
N VAL A 25 -1.59 -5.47 -7.16
CA VAL A 25 -1.32 -6.89 -7.46
C VAL A 25 -1.00 -7.06 -8.94
N GLU A 26 -1.74 -6.36 -9.79
CA GLU A 26 -1.62 -6.45 -11.25
C GLU A 26 -1.97 -5.08 -11.85
N PHE A 27 -1.24 -4.67 -12.89
CA PHE A 27 -1.59 -3.51 -13.70
C PHE A 27 -1.54 -3.85 -15.19
N GLN A 28 -2.43 -3.23 -15.95
CA GLN A 28 -2.55 -3.38 -17.39
C GLN A 28 -2.66 -2.00 -18.03
N HIS A 29 -1.64 -1.63 -18.81
CA HIS A 29 -1.69 -0.41 -19.61
C HIS A 29 -2.40 -0.71 -20.92
N VAL A 30 -3.52 -0.02 -21.18
CA VAL A 30 -4.31 -0.13 -22.40
C VAL A 30 -4.22 1.15 -23.21
N LYS A 31 -3.81 1.03 -24.47
CA LYS A 31 -3.81 2.10 -25.47
C LYS A 31 -4.82 1.76 -26.57
N PRO A 32 -6.06 2.25 -26.50
CA PRO A 32 -7.06 1.96 -27.52
C PRO A 32 -6.70 2.65 -28.85
N GLY A 33 -7.04 2.03 -29.98
CA GLY A 33 -6.80 2.60 -31.32
C GLY A 33 -7.55 3.93 -31.57
N LYS A 34 -8.61 4.19 -30.81
CA LYS A 34 -9.29 5.48 -30.68
C LYS A 34 -9.63 5.73 -29.20
N GLY A 35 -9.10 6.80 -28.60
CA GLY A 35 -9.35 7.19 -27.21
C GLY A 35 -8.05 7.45 -26.41
N GLY A 36 -8.20 7.98 -25.20
CA GLY A 36 -7.08 8.20 -24.28
C GLY A 36 -6.54 6.89 -23.71
N ALA A 37 -5.24 6.84 -23.42
CA ALA A 37 -4.63 5.72 -22.72
C ALA A 37 -5.11 5.64 -21.26
N PHE A 38 -5.28 4.43 -20.74
CA PHE A 38 -5.65 4.20 -19.35
C PHE A 38 -4.94 2.97 -18.79
N VAL A 39 -4.86 2.90 -17.46
CA VAL A 39 -4.27 1.79 -16.73
C VAL A 39 -5.36 1.14 -15.88
N ARG A 40 -5.61 -0.15 -16.10
CA ARG A 40 -6.47 -0.96 -15.23
C ARG A 40 -5.60 -1.63 -14.19
N THR A 41 -5.98 -1.55 -12.92
CA THR A 41 -5.23 -2.13 -11.81
C THR A 41 -6.12 -3.04 -10.98
N LYS A 42 -5.58 -4.17 -10.55
CA LYS A 42 -6.11 -4.96 -9.44
C LYS A 42 -5.37 -4.56 -8.17
N LEU A 43 -6.13 -4.13 -7.20
CA LEU A 43 -5.64 -3.60 -5.94
C LEU A 43 -6.06 -4.53 -4.81
N ARG A 44 -5.15 -4.90 -3.93
CA ARG A 44 -5.45 -5.64 -2.71
C ARG A 44 -5.44 -4.71 -1.52
N ASN A 45 -6.52 -4.68 -0.76
CA ASN A 45 -6.59 -3.96 0.50
C ASN A 45 -5.64 -4.59 1.52
N MET A 46 -4.73 -3.79 2.08
CA MET A 46 -3.72 -4.27 3.03
C MET A 46 -4.28 -4.61 4.40
N ARG A 47 -5.45 -4.08 4.77
CA ARG A 47 -6.13 -4.37 6.04
C ARG A 47 -7.06 -5.57 5.95
N THR A 48 -7.86 -5.65 4.88
CA THR A 48 -8.91 -6.67 4.76
C THR A 48 -8.56 -7.82 3.82
N GLY A 49 -7.52 -7.68 3.00
CA GLY A 49 -7.17 -8.66 1.95
C GLY A 49 -8.10 -8.66 0.73
N ALA A 50 -9.18 -7.86 0.74
CA ALA A 50 -10.12 -7.77 -0.38
C ALA A 50 -9.43 -7.25 -1.65
N VAL A 51 -9.73 -7.86 -2.79
CA VAL A 51 -9.22 -7.42 -4.10
C VAL A 51 -10.29 -6.61 -4.82
N ILE A 52 -9.94 -5.40 -5.24
CA ILE A 52 -10.80 -4.50 -6.00
C ILE A 52 -10.14 -4.14 -7.33
N GLU A 53 -10.95 -3.85 -8.34
CA GLU A 53 -10.47 -3.35 -9.62
C GLU A 53 -10.70 -1.84 -9.71
N ARG A 54 -9.66 -1.11 -10.10
CA ARG A 54 -9.74 0.34 -10.32
C ARG A 54 -9.02 0.71 -11.60
N THR A 55 -9.65 1.59 -12.39
CA THR A 55 -9.07 2.12 -13.63
C THR A 55 -8.65 3.56 -13.41
N PHE A 56 -7.43 3.89 -13.84
CA PHE A 56 -6.86 5.22 -13.78
C PHE A 56 -6.62 5.73 -15.19
N ASN A 57 -7.07 6.96 -15.48
CA ASN A 57 -6.73 7.61 -16.73
C ASN A 57 -5.24 7.98 -16.74
N ALA A 58 -4.61 7.97 -17.92
CA ALA A 58 -3.21 8.37 -18.03
C ALA A 58 -3.02 9.84 -17.57
N GLY A 59 -1.99 10.06 -16.74
CA GLY A 59 -1.64 11.39 -16.22
C GLY A 59 -2.28 11.74 -14.87
N VAL A 60 -3.14 10.87 -14.32
CA VAL A 60 -3.65 11.04 -12.96
C VAL A 60 -2.52 10.75 -11.97
N ARG A 61 -2.40 11.64 -10.98
CA ARG A 61 -1.53 11.45 -9.81
C ARG A 61 -2.32 10.79 -8.69
N VAL A 62 -1.71 9.82 -8.04
CA VAL A 62 -2.27 9.06 -6.92
C VAL A 62 -1.31 9.15 -5.75
N GLU A 63 -1.84 9.25 -4.53
CA GLU A 63 -1.01 9.27 -3.33
C GLU A 63 -0.40 7.88 -3.09
N GLN A 64 0.91 7.85 -2.95
CA GLN A 64 1.66 6.65 -2.58
C GLN A 64 1.79 6.59 -1.06
N ALA A 65 1.43 5.43 -0.50
CA ALA A 65 1.72 5.11 0.88
C ALA A 65 3.05 4.35 0.96
N ILE A 66 3.99 4.86 1.76
CA ILE A 66 5.23 4.14 2.08
C ILE A 66 4.93 3.28 3.30
N ILE A 67 4.93 1.96 3.10
CA ILE A 67 4.83 0.99 4.18
C ILE A 67 6.24 0.50 4.50
N ASP A 68 6.65 0.73 5.73
CA ASP A 68 7.86 0.14 6.30
C ASP A 68 7.48 -1.14 7.05
N ARG A 69 8.14 -2.25 6.71
CA ARG A 69 7.94 -3.54 7.35
C ARG A 69 9.21 -3.90 8.09
N ARG A 70 9.12 -3.94 9.41
CA ARG A 70 10.20 -4.35 10.29
C ARG A 70 9.83 -5.64 11.01
N ASP A 71 10.81 -6.51 11.14
CA ASP A 71 10.69 -7.70 11.97
C ASP A 71 10.91 -7.26 13.43
N MET A 72 9.96 -7.61 14.29
CA MET A 72 10.00 -7.24 15.70
C MET A 72 9.76 -8.48 16.54
N GLN A 73 10.47 -8.56 17.66
CA GLN A 73 10.30 -9.60 18.65
C GLN A 73 9.26 -9.18 19.68
N PHE A 74 8.27 -10.02 19.90
CA PHE A 74 7.35 -9.85 21.03
C PHE A 74 8.10 -10.07 22.35
N LEU A 75 7.94 -9.13 23.30
CA LEU A 75 8.55 -9.23 24.63
C LEU A 75 7.53 -9.65 25.69
N TYR A 76 6.56 -8.79 25.97
CA TYR A 76 5.53 -8.99 26.99
C TYR A 76 4.30 -8.12 26.74
N LYS A 77 3.24 -8.37 27.50
CA LYS A 77 2.02 -7.56 27.49
C LYS A 77 2.08 -6.55 28.64
N ASP A 78 1.83 -5.28 28.36
CA ASP A 78 1.75 -4.19 29.33
C ASP A 78 0.30 -3.66 29.41
N GLY A 79 -0.47 -4.21 30.34
CA GLY A 79 -1.90 -3.93 30.44
C GLY A 79 -2.68 -4.41 29.21
N ASP A 80 -3.19 -3.46 28.42
CA ASP A 80 -3.88 -3.71 27.15
C ASP A 80 -2.96 -3.64 25.93
N ASP A 81 -1.75 -3.10 26.09
CA ASP A 81 -0.78 -2.92 25.02
C ASP A 81 0.16 -4.14 24.93
N PHE A 82 0.72 -4.36 23.74
CA PHE A 82 1.76 -5.35 23.49
C PHE A 82 3.09 -4.64 23.26
N VAL A 83 4.14 -5.05 23.97
CA VAL A 83 5.47 -4.49 23.81
C VAL A 83 6.27 -5.36 22.85
N PHE A 84 6.76 -4.72 21.79
CA PHE A 84 7.62 -5.32 20.78
C PHE A 84 8.99 -4.65 20.79
N MET A 85 10.02 -5.37 20.40
CA MET A 85 11.38 -4.86 20.26
C MET A 85 11.87 -5.07 18.84
N ASP A 86 12.42 -4.03 18.23
CA ASP A 86 13.10 -4.11 16.94
C ASP A 86 14.37 -4.98 17.09
N THR A 87 14.56 -5.95 16.19
CA THR A 87 15.68 -6.91 16.31
C THR A 87 17.03 -6.33 15.94
N ASP A 88 17.06 -5.19 15.24
CA ASP A 88 18.29 -4.54 14.79
C ASP A 88 18.68 -3.38 15.72
N SER A 89 17.73 -2.52 16.08
CA SER A 89 18.01 -1.35 16.93
C SER A 89 17.82 -1.59 18.43
N TYR A 90 17.16 -2.69 18.81
CA TYR A 90 16.73 -2.99 20.19
C TYR A 90 15.76 -1.93 20.78
N GLU A 91 15.18 -1.07 19.94
CA GLU A 91 14.15 -0.13 20.37
C GLU A 91 12.84 -0.84 20.68
N GLN A 92 12.19 -0.45 21.78
CA GLN A 92 10.91 -1.01 22.21
C GLN A 92 9.76 -0.10 21.79
N ILE A 93 8.67 -0.71 21.30
CA ILE A 93 7.44 -0.01 20.94
C ILE A 93 6.24 -0.67 21.59
N ASN A 94 5.26 0.15 22.00
CA ASN A 94 3.98 -0.32 22.52
C ASN A 94 2.95 -0.27 21.39
N VAL A 95 2.32 -1.41 21.12
CA VAL A 95 1.34 -1.57 20.05
C VAL A 95 0.00 -1.98 20.65
N LYS A 96 -1.05 -1.25 20.28
CA LYS A 96 -2.42 -1.56 20.68
C LYS A 96 -2.98 -2.76 19.90
N PRO A 97 -3.89 -3.55 20.49
CA PRO A 97 -4.59 -4.64 19.80
C PRO A 97 -5.34 -4.18 18.54
#